data_AF-A0A3D4FS83-F1
#
_entry.id   AF-A0A3D4FS83-F1
#
_cell.length_a   1.000
_cell.length_b   1.000
_cell.length_c   1.000
_cell.angle_alpha   90.00
_cell.angle_beta   90.00
_cell.angle_gamma   90.00
#
_symmetry.space_group_name_H-M   'P 1'
#
loop_
_entity.id
_entity.type
_entity.pdbx_description
1 polymer ?
#
loop_
_entity_poly.entity_id
_entity_poly.type
_entity_poly.pdbx_seq_one_letter_code
_entity_poly.pdbx_strand_id
1 'polypeptide(L)'
;GHSVYFVLRGLTGRAEFHETEADLYVVHRGNATFVIGGELIDAEVLPRKQQRGSSIRDGNRYALAPGDILHVPVATPHQIIVPPGQTFLYTLVKFDEEPLQ
;
A
#
# COMPACT_ATOMS: atom_id res chain seq x y z
N GLY A 1 10.72 -10.09 -10.19
CA GLY A 1 9.60 -10.83 -10.83
C GLY A 1 8.31 -10.08 -10.54
N HIS A 2 7.13 -10.61 -10.87
CA HIS A 2 5.88 -9.99 -10.42
C HIS A 2 5.11 -10.96 -9.54
N SER A 3 4.53 -10.44 -8.48
CA SER A 3 3.64 -11.19 -7.60
C SER A 3 2.26 -10.58 -7.62
N VAL A 4 1.25 -11.43 -7.52
CA VAL A 4 -0.16 -11.02 -7.51
C VAL A 4 -0.81 -11.59 -6.27
N TYR A 5 -1.40 -10.71 -5.48
CA TYR A 5 -2.10 -11.04 -4.25
C TYR A 5 -3.56 -10.66 -4.36
N PHE A 6 -4.45 -11.52 -3.88
CA PHE A 6 -5.86 -11.19 -3.68
C PHE A 6 -6.11 -11.05 -2.18
N VAL A 7 -6.33 -9.83 -1.72
CA VAL A 7 -6.19 -9.47 -0.30
C VAL A 7 -7.51 -8.97 0.26
N LEU A 8 -8.00 -9.64 1.29
CA LEU A 8 -9.07 -9.14 2.16
C LEU A 8 -8.44 -8.50 3.40
N ARG A 9 -8.47 -7.17 3.48
CA ARG A 9 -7.95 -6.40 4.62
C ARG A 9 -9.11 -6.01 5.55
N GLY A 10 -8.95 -6.24 6.85
CA GLY A 10 -9.91 -5.82 7.88
C GLY A 10 -9.41 -4.69 8.80
N LEU A 11 -8.14 -4.30 8.69
CA LEU A 11 -7.49 -3.32 9.54
C LEU A 11 -6.56 -2.41 8.73
N THR A 12 -6.44 -1.16 9.15
CA THR A 12 -5.42 -0.22 8.64
C THR A 12 -4.03 -0.82 8.78
N GLY A 13 -3.29 -0.81 7.68
CA GLY A 13 -1.90 -1.27 7.66
C GLY A 13 -0.93 -0.21 8.17
N ARG A 14 0.31 -0.64 8.44
CA ARG A 14 1.43 0.31 8.56
C ARG A 14 1.62 1.03 7.23
N ALA A 15 2.23 2.22 7.28
CA ALA A 15 2.69 2.87 6.06
C ALA A 15 3.90 2.12 5.52
N GLU A 16 4.03 2.02 4.20
CA GLU A 16 5.04 1.21 3.54
C GLU A 16 5.76 2.02 2.46
N PHE A 17 7.00 1.62 2.16
CA PHE A 17 7.83 2.17 1.10
C PHE A 17 8.67 1.05 0.51
N HIS A 18 8.75 1.01 -0.81
CA HIS A 18 9.51 0.01 -1.55
C HIS A 18 10.50 0.74 -2.45
N GLU A 19 11.81 0.54 -2.25
CA GLU A 19 12.82 1.30 -3.00
C GLU A 19 12.82 0.96 -4.51
N THR A 20 12.48 -0.29 -4.83
CA THR A 20 12.62 -0.84 -6.19
C THR A 20 11.35 -1.51 -6.73
N GLU A 21 10.30 -1.64 -5.90
CA GLU A 21 9.05 -2.28 -6.29
C GLU A 21 7.98 -1.20 -6.51
N ALA A 22 7.16 -1.37 -7.54
CA ALA A 22 5.97 -0.55 -7.76
C ALA A 22 4.72 -1.39 -7.47
N ASP A 23 3.66 -0.75 -7.00
CA ASP A 23 2.43 -1.43 -6.64
C ASP A 23 1.26 -0.96 -7.51
N LEU A 24 0.41 -1.89 -7.92
CA LEU A 24 -0.88 -1.60 -8.53
C LEU A 24 -2.00 -2.28 -7.76
N TYR A 25 -2.93 -1.46 -7.27
CA TYR A 25 -4.11 -1.89 -6.55
C TYR A 25 -5.33 -1.84 -7.47
N VAL A 26 -6.11 -2.92 -7.50
CA VAL A 26 -7.41 -2.98 -8.19
C VAL A 26 -8.48 -3.30 -7.16
N VAL A 27 -9.44 -2.40 -6.97
CA VAL A 27 -10.42 -2.49 -5.88
C VAL A 27 -11.65 -3.28 -6.30
N HIS A 28 -12.02 -4.29 -5.49
CA HIS A 28 -13.15 -5.18 -5.76
C HIS A 28 -14.34 -4.96 -4.82
N ARG A 29 -14.09 -4.66 -3.53
CA ARG A 29 -15.16 -4.50 -2.53
C ARG A 29 -14.76 -3.58 -1.38
N GLY A 30 -15.71 -2.81 -0.88
CA GLY A 30 -15.55 -1.94 0.28
C GLY A 30 -14.92 -0.60 -0.08
N ASN A 31 -14.64 0.21 0.95
CA ASN A 31 -14.04 1.53 0.81
C ASN A 31 -12.83 1.67 1.73
N ALA A 32 -11.84 2.42 1.26
CA ALA A 32 -10.64 2.76 2.02
C ALA A 32 -10.17 4.16 1.65
N THR A 33 -9.26 4.71 2.45
CA THR A 33 -8.46 5.87 2.06
C THR A 33 -7.04 5.42 1.79
N PHE A 34 -6.51 5.74 0.62
CA PHE A 34 -5.09 5.63 0.33
C PHE A 34 -4.40 6.96 0.61
N VAL A 35 -3.27 6.89 1.30
CA VAL A 35 -2.34 8.01 1.45
C VAL A 35 -1.12 7.70 0.59
N ILE A 36 -0.68 8.63 -0.27
CA ILE A 36 0.47 8.42 -1.19
C ILE A 36 1.37 9.67 -1.19
N GLY A 37 2.68 9.44 -1.21
CA GLY A 37 3.71 10.48 -1.14
C GLY A 37 3.96 10.94 0.29
N GLY A 38 4.57 12.11 0.45
CA GLY A 38 4.89 12.66 1.77
C GLY A 38 6.06 11.94 2.45
N GLU A 39 6.06 11.93 3.79
CA GLU A 39 7.14 11.40 4.63
C GLU A 39 6.64 10.28 5.54
N LEU A 40 7.38 9.16 5.61
CA LEU A 40 7.11 8.11 6.60
C LEU A 40 7.43 8.60 8.01
N ILE A 41 6.54 8.29 8.95
CA ILE A 41 6.73 8.56 10.37
C ILE A 41 7.20 7.29 11.07
N ASP A 42 8.16 7.42 11.98
CA ASP A 42 8.79 6.29 12.72
C ASP A 42 9.27 5.19 11.76
N ALA A 43 10.00 5.60 10.71
CA ALA A 43 10.45 4.71 9.66
C ALA A 43 11.45 3.67 10.19
N GLU A 44 11.18 2.41 9.87
CA GLU A 44 12.00 1.26 10.17
C GLU A 44 12.41 0.59 8.85
N VAL A 45 13.72 0.42 8.65
CA VAL A 45 14.27 -0.30 7.51
C VAL A 45 14.07 -1.80 7.71
N LEU A 46 13.63 -2.47 6.65
CA LEU A 46 13.43 -3.90 6.59
C LEU A 46 14.34 -4.52 5.51
N PRO A 47 14.54 -5.84 5.53
CA PRO A 47 15.20 -6.55 4.44
C PRO A 47 14.53 -6.27 3.09
N ARG A 48 15.23 -6.59 1.99
CA ARG A 48 14.70 -6.46 0.62
C ARG A 48 14.35 -5.02 0.21
N LYS A 49 15.10 -4.04 0.72
CA LYS A 49 14.96 -2.61 0.38
C LYS A 49 13.56 -2.06 0.68
N GLN A 50 13.01 -2.52 1.79
CA GLN A 50 11.68 -2.19 2.26
C GLN A 50 11.79 -1.23 3.46
N GLN A 51 10.82 -0.35 3.62
CA GLN A 51 10.65 0.40 4.87
C GLN A 51 9.18 0.38 5.29
N ARG A 52 8.97 0.52 6.60
CA ARG A 52 7.63 0.69 7.18
C ARG A 52 7.60 1.81 8.20
N GLY A 53 6.50 2.55 8.26
CA GLY A 53 6.25 3.62 9.23
C GLY A 53 4.99 3.37 10.05
N SER A 54 4.78 4.20 11.07
CA SER A 54 3.50 4.26 11.80
C SER A 54 2.41 4.93 10.97
N SER A 55 2.77 5.93 10.16
CA SER A 55 1.87 6.70 9.28
C SER A 55 2.66 7.48 8.22
N ILE A 56 1.94 8.28 7.43
CA ILE A 56 2.49 9.24 6.46
C ILE A 56 2.08 10.65 6.84
N ARG A 57 3.04 11.58 6.87
CA ARG A 57 2.80 13.03 6.98
C ARG A 57 2.82 13.67 5.59
N ASP A 58 1.92 14.62 5.37
CA ASP A 58 1.82 15.43 4.13
C ASP A 58 1.61 14.61 2.82
N GLY A 59 1.10 13.38 2.94
CA GLY A 59 0.71 12.56 1.80
C GLY A 59 -0.67 12.93 1.26
N ASN A 60 -0.86 12.75 -0.05
CA ASN A 60 -2.14 12.97 -0.71
C ASN A 60 -3.13 11.85 -0.39
N ARG A 61 -4.38 12.22 -0.12
CA ARG A 61 -5.44 11.29 0.28
C ARG A 61 -6.41 11.04 -0.86
N TYR A 62 -6.66 9.77 -1.14
CA TYR A 62 -7.60 9.30 -2.15
C TYR A 62 -8.63 8.37 -1.52
N ALA A 63 -9.91 8.70 -1.65
CA ALA A 63 -10.98 7.78 -1.29
C ALA A 63 -11.15 6.76 -2.42
N LEU A 64 -11.14 5.47 -2.10
CA LEU A 64 -11.32 4.40 -3.08
C LEU A 64 -12.62 3.60 -2.85
N ALA A 65 -13.17 3.10 -3.94
CA ALA A 65 -14.37 2.29 -4.04
C ALA A 65 -14.19 1.17 -5.11
N PRO A 66 -15.11 0.19 -5.19
CA PRO A 66 -15.04 -0.86 -6.20
C PRO A 66 -14.94 -0.31 -7.63
N GLY A 67 -14.00 -0.85 -8.40
CA GLY A 67 -13.70 -0.40 -9.77
C GLY A 67 -12.53 0.58 -9.87
N ASP A 68 -12.11 1.20 -8.77
CA ASP A 68 -10.93 2.06 -8.77
C ASP A 68 -9.64 1.26 -8.96
N ILE A 69 -8.69 1.86 -9.67
CA ILE A 69 -7.34 1.35 -9.87
C ILE A 69 -6.34 2.41 -9.44
N LEU A 70 -5.36 2.02 -8.63
CA LEU A 70 -4.37 2.92 -8.08
C LEU A 70 -2.96 2.39 -8.30
N HIS A 71 -2.10 3.19 -8.92
CA HIS A 71 -0.69 2.88 -9.11
C HIS A 71 0.16 3.69 -8.12
N VAL A 72 1.07 3.01 -7.43
CA VAL A 72 2.09 3.62 -6.58
C VAL A 72 3.46 3.39 -7.22
N PRO A 73 4.15 4.45 -7.68
CA PRO A 73 5.49 4.32 -8.23
C PRO A 73 6.50 3.82 -7.20
N VAL A 74 7.64 3.31 -7.68
CA VAL A 74 8.80 2.98 -6.83
C VAL A 74 9.19 4.17 -5.96
N ALA A 75 9.82 3.88 -4.82
CA ALA A 75 10.33 4.87 -3.88
C ALA A 75 9.27 5.91 -3.44
N THR A 76 8.02 5.49 -3.28
CA THR A 76 6.91 6.34 -2.86
C THR A 76 6.25 5.79 -1.59
N PRO A 77 6.22 6.55 -0.48
CA PRO A 77 5.46 6.16 0.71
C PRO A 77 3.98 6.00 0.39
N HIS A 78 3.36 4.93 0.88
CA HIS A 78 1.93 4.74 0.74
C HIS A 78 1.31 3.98 1.91
N GLN A 79 0.01 4.17 2.15
CA GLN A 79 -0.72 3.54 3.25
C GLN A 79 -2.19 3.34 2.91
N ILE A 80 -2.73 2.17 3.25
CA ILE A 80 -4.17 1.88 3.19
C ILE A 80 -4.79 2.03 4.57
N ILE A 81 -5.74 2.95 4.69
CA ILE A 81 -6.54 3.20 5.89
C ILE A 81 -7.94 2.61 5.66
N VAL A 82 -8.29 1.60 6.46
CA VAL A 82 -9.61 0.95 6.45
C VAL A 82 -10.39 1.43 7.67
N PRO A 83 -11.63 1.92 7.51
CA PRO A 83 -12.45 2.31 8.66
C PRO A 83 -12.65 1.16 9.66
N PRO A 84 -12.73 1.44 10.98
CA PRO A 84 -12.92 0.40 11.98
C PRO A 84 -14.15 -0.47 11.71
N GLY A 85 -13.99 -1.79 11.81
CA GLY A 85 -15.06 -2.77 11.59
C GLY A 85 -15.43 -3.02 10.12
N GLN A 86 -14.77 -2.35 9.16
CA GLN A 86 -14.99 -2.56 7.73
C GLN A 86 -13.97 -3.53 7.12
N THR A 87 -14.29 -4.03 5.93
CA THR A 87 -13.36 -4.82 5.12
C THR A 87 -13.16 -4.21 3.74
N PHE A 88 -11.96 -4.41 3.20
CA PHE A 88 -11.54 -3.90 1.90
C PHE A 88 -10.87 -5.01 1.10
N LEU A 89 -11.45 -5.36 -0.06
CA LEU A 89 -10.98 -6.42 -0.94
C LEU A 89 -10.37 -5.81 -2.20
N TYR A 90 -9.13 -6.17 -2.49
CA TYR A 90 -8.39 -5.69 -3.66
C TYR A 90 -7.43 -6.75 -4.19
N THR A 91 -7.07 -6.63 -5.46
CA THR A 91 -5.88 -7.28 -6.01
C THR A 91 -4.71 -6.31 -5.87
N LEU A 92 -3.56 -6.81 -5.40
CA LEU A 92 -2.29 -6.10 -5.43
C LEU A 92 -1.37 -6.82 -6.41
N VAL A 93 -0.86 -6.09 -7.40
CA VAL A 93 0.27 -6.51 -8.23
C VAL A 93 1.52 -5.79 -7.74
N LYS A 94 2.53 -6.55 -7.32
CA LYS A 94 3.85 -6.01 -7.00
C LYS A 94 4.77 -6.22 -8.20
N PHE A 95 5.23 -5.12 -8.79
CA PHE A 95 6.18 -5.12 -9.89
C PHE A 95 7.61 -5.18 -9.36
N ASP A 96 8.45 -5.95 -10.06
CA ASP A 96 9.85 -6.20 -9.70
C ASP A 96 10.09 -6.60 -8.24
N GLU A 97 9.18 -7.42 -7.70
CA GLU A 97 9.28 -7.87 -6.31
C GLU A 97 10.62 -8.57 -6.07
N GLU A 98 11.31 -8.12 -5.01
CA GLU A 98 12.56 -8.68 -4.54
C GLU A 98 12.34 -10.16 -4.14
N PRO A 99 13.28 -11.07 -4.40
CA PRO A 99 13.07 -12.49 -4.09
C PRO A 99 13.03 -12.74 -2.57
N LEU A 100 12.23 -13.72 -2.16
CA LEU A 100 12.39 -14.37 -0.84
C LEU A 100 13.74 -15.09 -0.86
N GLN A 101 14.64 -14.71 0.06
CA GLN A 101 15.91 -15.42 0.25
C GLN A 101 15.68 -16.83 0.80
#